data_AF-A0A091DJH3-F1
#
_entry.id   AF-A0A091DJH3-F1
#
_cell.length_a   1.000
_cell.length_b   1.000
_cell.length_c   1.000
_cell.angle_alpha   90.00
_cell.angle_beta   90.00
_cell.angle_gamma   90.00
#
_symmetry.space_group_name_H-M   'P 1'
#
loop_
_entity.id
_entity.type
_entity.pdbx_description
1 polymer ?
#
loop_
_entity_poly.entity_id
_entity_poly.type
_entity_poly.pdbx_seq_one_letter_code
_entity_poly.pdbx_strand_id
1 'polypeptide(L)'
;MLVRLTEVDVYDEAEIGTGPWEESEGHYAQLSDPWPDPELLQKMPFDYLIHDPKYEDASLICSHQQGIKSEDRGTRRPEDPPVRRQTARMRLSKYAAHNTYHHCEQCQHYMGSHPRYQPYESGLHAFAFSYSTLGEEVQLHFIIPKSKEHHFVFSQPGGQLESMRLPLVTDTSQECIKSPTFTPTTGRHEHGLFNLYHAMDGASHLHVLVIKEYEMAIYKKYWPNHIMLVLPSVFNSAGVGAAHFLIKELSYHNLHLERSRQEELGVRPQDVWPFIVISDDSCVMWNVVDVDHSGERGREFSWSERNVSLKSILQHIEAAPDITHYALLGMRKWASRTSGADVREPFSRCHVHNFVILNVDLTQSVQYNQNRFTCDDVDFNLRVHSAGLLLCRFNRFSVMKKQIAVGGQRGFHITSKVSDSSAAVVPAQYICAPDSKHTFLAAPAQLLLEKFLQHHSHRFFPLSLKNHGHPVLSVDCYLNLGPQISVCYVSSRPHSLNVSCSDLRFSGLLLYLCDSFVGAGFLKQFHFLTGNHVLSPVLSEDRTSPPRPYLPMDKLRLRERSKPLGLDLGPLPSTCAPRQPVCPLFWGSGRYFHLVFLFPPNPLHQSPGLPLEAPPF
;
A
#
# COMPACT_ATOMS: atom_id res chain seq x y z
N MET A 1 -34.89 25.92 -8.97
CA MET A 1 -34.08 25.84 -7.74
C MET A 1 -32.62 26.11 -8.10
N LEU A 2 -32.02 27.18 -7.58
CA LEU A 2 -30.56 27.38 -7.66
C LEU A 2 -29.91 26.35 -6.74
N VAL A 3 -29.37 25.27 -7.30
CA VAL A 3 -28.60 24.29 -6.52
C VAL A 3 -27.31 24.98 -6.08
N ARG A 4 -27.25 25.38 -4.81
CA ARG A 4 -26.04 25.88 -4.17
C ARG A 4 -25.06 24.70 -4.13
N LEU A 5 -24.20 24.55 -5.14
CA LEU A 5 -23.23 23.45 -5.17
C LEU A 5 -22.40 23.51 -3.88
N THR A 6 -22.35 22.40 -3.17
CA THR A 6 -21.66 22.29 -1.89
C THR A 6 -20.18 22.54 -2.06
N GLU A 7 -19.59 23.32 -1.17
CA GLU A 7 -18.15 23.48 -1.06
C GLU A 7 -17.60 22.44 -0.08
N VAL A 8 -16.44 21.87 -0.42
CA VAL A 8 -15.73 20.92 0.44
C VAL A 8 -14.26 21.32 0.53
N ASP A 9 -13.65 21.03 1.67
CA ASP A 9 -12.20 21.17 1.80
C ASP A 9 -11.55 19.91 1.19
N VAL A 10 -10.71 20.10 0.17
CA VAL A 10 -9.89 19.06 -0.44
C VAL A 10 -8.43 19.27 -0.08
N TYR A 11 -7.65 18.20 0.01
CA TYR A 11 -6.21 18.32 0.19
C TYR A 11 -5.59 18.98 -1.04
N ASP A 12 -4.78 20.00 -0.80
CA ASP A 12 -3.94 20.67 -1.80
C ASP A 12 -2.58 19.96 -1.80
N GLU A 13 -2.48 18.88 -2.57
CA GLU A 13 -1.40 17.90 -2.48
C GLU A 13 -0.28 18.22 -3.48
N ALA A 14 0.35 19.39 -3.36
CA ALA A 14 1.54 19.73 -4.13
C ALA A 14 2.64 18.67 -3.92
N GLU A 15 3.22 18.14 -5.00
CA GLU A 15 4.21 17.07 -4.94
C GLU A 15 5.45 17.52 -4.13
N ILE A 16 5.93 16.67 -3.23
CA ILE A 16 7.14 16.94 -2.45
C ILE A 16 8.38 16.50 -3.22
N GLY A 17 9.53 17.15 -3.02
CA GLY A 17 10.78 16.74 -3.66
C GLY A 17 10.90 17.10 -5.16
N THR A 18 9.97 17.91 -5.68
CA THR A 18 10.11 18.60 -6.96
C THR A 18 11.09 19.76 -6.81
N GLY A 19 12.38 19.45 -6.79
CA GLY A 19 13.42 20.47 -7.00
C GLY A 19 13.35 21.00 -8.43
N PRO A 20 14.01 22.13 -8.76
CA PRO A 20 14.27 22.48 -10.14
C PRO A 20 15.16 21.38 -10.72
N TRP A 21 14.54 20.40 -11.37
CA TRP A 21 15.24 19.48 -12.24
C TRP A 21 15.98 20.37 -13.25
N GLU A 22 17.31 20.27 -13.28
CA GLU A 22 18.07 20.75 -14.44
C GLU A 22 17.36 20.18 -15.66
N GLU A 23 17.00 21.06 -16.61
CA GLU A 23 16.19 20.74 -17.79
C GLU A 23 16.60 19.39 -18.39
N SER A 24 15.94 18.31 -17.96
CA SER A 24 16.10 17.01 -18.58
C SER A 24 15.53 17.16 -19.98
N GLU A 25 16.33 16.81 -20.98
CA GLU A 25 15.81 16.63 -22.34
C GLU A 25 14.62 15.70 -22.23
N GLY A 26 13.41 16.23 -22.46
CA GLY A 26 12.16 15.53 -22.16
C GLY A 26 12.21 14.10 -22.71
N HIS A 27 12.01 13.11 -21.84
CA HIS A 27 12.18 11.72 -22.21
C HIS A 27 11.04 11.24 -23.13
N TYR A 28 9.90 11.93 -23.07
CA TYR A 28 8.75 11.76 -23.96
C TYR A 28 8.74 12.86 -25.03
N ALA A 29 9.08 12.50 -26.28
CA ALA A 29 9.28 13.46 -27.37
C ALA A 29 7.98 14.18 -27.81
N GLN A 30 6.80 13.60 -27.56
CA GLN A 30 5.51 14.16 -27.97
C GLN A 30 4.63 14.50 -26.76
N LEU A 31 4.47 15.80 -26.50
CA LEU A 31 3.67 16.35 -25.40
C LEU A 31 2.17 16.08 -25.54
N SER A 32 1.71 15.62 -26.71
CA SER A 32 0.31 15.48 -27.10
C SER A 32 -0.21 14.04 -27.12
N ASP A 33 0.64 13.03 -26.87
CA ASP A 33 0.22 11.63 -27.00
C ASP A 33 -0.93 11.29 -26.03
N PRO A 34 -2.00 10.63 -26.52
CA PRO A 34 -3.15 10.27 -25.69
C PRO A 34 -2.85 9.07 -24.78
N TRP A 35 -1.99 8.14 -25.20
CA TRP A 35 -1.68 6.90 -24.49
C TRP A 35 -0.17 6.65 -24.41
N PRO A 36 0.29 5.97 -23.35
CA PRO A 36 1.69 5.61 -23.23
C PRO A 36 2.05 4.47 -24.20
N ASP A 37 3.16 4.64 -24.92
CA ASP A 37 3.89 3.57 -25.61
C ASP A 37 4.68 2.72 -24.59
N PRO A 38 4.47 1.39 -24.54
CA PRO A 38 5.15 0.51 -23.58
C PRO A 38 6.68 0.47 -23.73
N GLU A 39 7.20 0.53 -24.95
CA GLU A 39 8.65 0.47 -25.21
C GLU A 39 9.36 1.75 -24.78
N LEU A 40 8.74 2.91 -25.03
CA LEU A 40 9.24 4.20 -24.55
C LEU A 40 9.22 4.25 -23.02
N LEU A 41 8.11 3.83 -22.41
CA LEU A 41 7.97 3.85 -20.95
C LEU A 41 8.95 2.87 -20.27
N GLN A 42 9.24 1.73 -20.89
CA GLN A 42 10.21 0.77 -20.35
C GLN A 42 11.62 1.36 -20.25
N LYS A 43 11.99 2.25 -21.20
CA LYS A 43 13.29 2.94 -21.23
C LYS A 43 13.38 4.10 -20.23
N MET A 44 12.25 4.62 -19.76
CA MET A 44 12.23 5.69 -18.77
C MET A 44 12.76 5.19 -17.41
N PRO A 45 13.60 5.99 -16.71
CA PRO A 45 14.05 5.65 -15.37
C PRO A 45 12.87 5.64 -14.41
N PHE A 46 12.89 4.73 -13.44
CA PHE A 46 11.91 4.73 -12.36
C PHE A 46 12.29 5.79 -11.33
N ASP A 47 11.35 6.68 -11.02
CA ASP A 47 11.50 7.65 -9.95
C ASP A 47 11.23 7.01 -8.59
N TYR A 48 12.29 6.84 -7.81
CA TYR A 48 12.23 6.27 -6.47
C TYR A 48 11.72 7.27 -5.42
N LEU A 49 11.69 8.57 -5.72
CA LEU A 49 11.25 9.59 -4.78
C LEU A 49 9.76 9.46 -4.51
N ILE A 50 9.39 9.56 -3.23
CA ILE A 50 7.99 9.54 -2.81
C ILE A 50 7.47 10.97 -2.87
N HIS A 51 6.74 11.30 -3.92
CA HIS A 51 6.18 12.64 -4.14
C HIS A 51 4.90 12.93 -3.36
N ASP A 52 4.29 11.91 -2.73
CA ASP A 52 3.04 12.07 -2.01
C ASP A 52 3.25 12.77 -0.65
N PRO A 53 2.63 13.94 -0.39
CA PRO A 53 2.72 14.64 0.89
C PRO A 53 2.20 13.84 2.09
N LYS A 54 1.41 12.77 1.87
CA LYS A 54 0.99 11.87 2.96
C LYS A 54 2.16 11.08 3.55
N TYR A 55 3.29 11.04 2.86
CA TYR A 55 4.53 10.36 3.22
C TYR A 55 5.69 11.32 3.49
N GLU A 56 5.40 12.56 3.88
CA GLU A 56 6.43 13.53 4.28
C GLU A 56 7.30 13.03 5.44
N ASP A 57 6.74 12.18 6.30
CA ASP A 57 7.39 11.51 7.43
C ASP A 57 7.94 10.11 7.07
N ALA A 58 8.03 9.78 5.78
CA ALA A 58 8.61 8.53 5.29
C ALA A 58 10.13 8.64 5.05
N SER A 59 10.83 7.52 5.21
CA SER A 59 12.24 7.41 4.82
C SER A 59 12.45 7.72 3.35
N LEU A 60 13.56 8.39 3.06
CA LEU A 60 13.97 8.64 1.68
C LEU A 60 14.45 7.34 1.05
N ILE A 61 14.03 7.07 -0.18
CA ILE A 61 14.52 5.93 -0.95
C ILE A 61 15.69 6.41 -1.81
N CYS A 62 16.84 5.77 -1.65
CA CYS A 62 18.04 6.13 -2.40
C CYS A 62 17.91 5.72 -3.86
N SER A 63 18.21 6.65 -4.76
CA SER A 63 18.41 6.39 -6.20
C SER A 63 19.82 6.83 -6.62
N HIS A 64 20.33 6.23 -7.70
CA HIS A 64 21.66 6.53 -8.25
C HIS A 64 21.74 7.92 -8.94
N GLN A 65 20.60 8.61 -9.11
CA GLN A 65 20.55 9.97 -9.65
C GLN A 65 20.76 10.99 -8.53
N GLN A 66 22.04 11.23 -8.28
CA GLN A 66 22.71 12.42 -7.71
C GLN A 66 21.91 13.43 -6.87
N GLY A 67 22.51 13.79 -5.73
CA GLY A 67 22.83 15.21 -5.52
C GLY A 67 21.72 16.10 -4.97
N ILE A 68 20.68 15.56 -4.33
CA ILE A 68 19.79 16.41 -3.55
C ILE A 68 20.55 16.86 -2.29
N LYS A 69 21.20 18.03 -2.39
CA LYS A 69 21.42 18.89 -1.22
C LYS A 69 20.03 19.29 -0.74
N SER A 70 19.40 18.43 0.05
CA SER A 70 18.23 18.85 0.81
C SER A 70 18.74 19.90 1.76
N GLU A 71 18.40 21.16 1.51
CA GLU A 71 18.35 22.12 2.61
C GLU A 71 17.53 21.47 3.73
N ASP A 72 18.03 21.61 4.95
CA ASP A 72 17.61 20.94 6.17
C ASP A 72 16.07 20.86 6.21
N ARG A 73 15.49 19.70 5.85
CA ARG A 73 14.07 19.43 6.10
C ARG A 73 13.92 19.58 7.60
N GLY A 74 13.31 20.70 8.00
CA GLY A 74 13.37 21.23 9.36
C GLY A 74 13.22 20.12 10.39
N THR A 75 14.17 20.07 11.33
CA THR A 75 14.23 19.09 12.40
C THR A 75 12.98 19.21 13.28
N ARG A 76 11.92 18.47 12.97
CA ARG A 76 10.72 18.41 13.83
C ARG A 76 11.08 17.72 15.14
N ARG A 77 10.75 18.35 16.26
CA ARG A 77 10.85 17.69 17.56
C ARG A 77 9.74 16.63 17.63
N PRO A 78 9.96 15.48 18.29
CA PRO A 78 8.94 14.42 18.42
C PRO A 78 7.59 14.85 19.02
N GLU A 79 7.52 16.07 19.55
CA GLU A 79 6.39 16.66 20.26
C GLU A 79 5.55 17.61 19.39
N ASP A 80 5.97 17.92 18.15
CA ASP A 80 5.22 18.82 17.27
C ASP A 80 3.97 18.11 16.70
N PRO A 81 2.78 18.76 16.71
CA PRO A 81 1.59 18.19 16.11
C PRO A 81 1.83 17.90 14.61
N PRO A 82 1.21 16.83 14.05
CA PRO A 82 1.33 16.53 12.63
C PRO A 82 0.96 17.76 11.81
N VAL A 83 1.79 18.13 10.81
CA VAL A 83 1.52 19.29 9.94
C VAL A 83 0.08 19.14 9.46
N ARG A 84 -0.75 20.15 9.69
CA ARG A 84 -2.07 20.18 9.08
C ARG A 84 -1.86 20.27 7.57
N ARG A 85 -2.03 19.15 6.88
CA ARG A 85 -1.93 19.08 5.41
C ARG A 85 -2.76 20.22 4.80
N GLN A 86 -2.16 20.95 3.86
CA GLN A 86 -2.81 22.09 3.23
C GLN A 86 -4.10 21.62 2.55
N THR A 87 -5.12 22.46 2.64
CA THR A 87 -6.41 22.21 2.00
C THR A 87 -6.87 23.44 1.23
N ALA A 88 -7.48 23.20 0.08
CA ALA A 88 -8.18 24.20 -0.70
C ALA A 88 -9.70 23.97 -0.59
N ARG A 89 -10.46 25.05 -0.53
CA ARG A 89 -11.93 24.96 -0.58
C ARG A 89 -12.38 24.88 -2.04
N MET A 90 -13.01 23.79 -2.41
CA MET A 90 -13.42 23.51 -3.78
C MET A 90 -14.93 23.31 -3.87
N ARG A 91 -15.51 23.88 -4.92
CA ARG A 91 -16.92 23.69 -5.25
C ARG A 91 -17.09 22.34 -5.95
N LEU A 92 -17.99 21.50 -5.45
CA LEU A 92 -18.24 20.20 -6.08
C LEU A 92 -18.73 20.36 -7.52
N SER A 93 -18.11 19.62 -8.44
CA SER A 93 -18.57 19.54 -9.82
C SER A 93 -19.80 18.61 -9.93
N LYS A 94 -20.43 18.60 -11.11
CA LYS A 94 -21.51 17.64 -11.42
C LYS A 94 -21.04 16.18 -11.51
N TYR A 95 -19.72 15.94 -11.48
CA TYR A 95 -19.10 14.62 -11.55
C TYR A 95 -18.50 14.18 -10.20
N ALA A 96 -18.89 14.82 -9.10
CA ALA A 96 -18.35 14.48 -7.79
C ALA A 96 -18.84 13.11 -7.31
N ALA A 97 -17.99 12.41 -6.55
CA ALA A 97 -18.41 11.32 -5.69
C ALA A 97 -19.07 11.87 -4.42
N HIS A 98 -20.07 11.15 -3.91
CA HIS A 98 -20.88 11.62 -2.79
C HIS A 98 -20.90 10.64 -1.62
N ASN A 99 -21.14 11.19 -0.43
CA ASN A 99 -21.42 10.44 0.79
C ASN A 99 -22.93 10.30 1.01
N THR A 100 -23.32 9.80 2.18
CA THR A 100 -24.74 9.49 2.50
C THR A 100 -25.65 10.71 2.59
N TYR A 101 -25.10 11.94 2.72
CA TYR A 101 -25.89 13.16 2.89
C TYR A 101 -26.33 13.80 1.56
N HIS A 102 -25.91 13.26 0.42
CA HIS A 102 -26.35 13.75 -0.88
C HIS A 102 -27.62 13.03 -1.33
N HIS A 103 -28.68 13.79 -1.64
CA HIS A 103 -30.04 13.27 -1.80
C HIS A 103 -30.73 13.72 -3.08
N CYS A 104 -30.01 13.85 -4.20
CA CYS A 104 -30.68 14.04 -5.50
C CYS A 104 -31.46 12.77 -5.90
N GLU A 105 -32.46 12.91 -6.77
CA GLU A 105 -33.34 11.78 -7.17
C GLU A 105 -32.56 10.61 -7.75
N GLN A 106 -31.55 10.87 -8.58
CA GLN A 106 -30.72 9.85 -9.20
C GLN A 106 -29.84 9.11 -8.18
N CYS A 107 -29.25 9.84 -7.22
CA CYS A 107 -28.49 9.23 -6.14
C CYS A 107 -29.38 8.46 -5.18
N GLN A 108 -30.62 8.90 -4.93
CA GLN A 108 -31.58 8.14 -4.13
C GLN A 108 -31.93 6.81 -4.80
N HIS A 109 -32.11 6.81 -6.12
CA HIS A 109 -32.32 5.57 -6.88
C HIS A 109 -31.08 4.67 -6.85
N TYR A 110 -29.89 5.23 -7.07
CA TYR A 110 -28.61 4.50 -7.01
C TYR A 110 -28.34 3.88 -5.62
N MET A 111 -28.63 4.62 -4.55
CA MET A 111 -28.49 4.18 -3.15
C MET A 111 -29.59 3.21 -2.71
N GLY A 112 -30.65 3.09 -3.51
CA GLY A 112 -31.84 2.34 -3.16
C GLY A 112 -32.74 3.01 -2.11
N SER A 113 -32.60 4.29 -1.79
CA SER A 113 -33.52 4.95 -0.86
C SER A 113 -34.87 5.26 -1.54
N HIS A 114 -35.80 4.30 -1.57
CA HIS A 114 -37.16 4.51 -2.07
C HIS A 114 -38.12 4.82 -0.90
N PRO A 115 -39.04 5.81 -1.00
CA PRO A 115 -39.98 6.16 0.08
C PRO A 115 -40.97 5.06 0.52
N ARG A 116 -41.06 3.97 -0.25
CA ARG A 116 -41.86 2.79 0.11
C ARG A 116 -40.89 1.77 0.68
N TYR A 117 -40.85 1.67 2.01
CA TYR A 117 -40.03 0.77 2.81
C TYR A 117 -40.20 -0.71 2.42
N GLN A 118 -39.62 -1.14 1.31
CA GLN A 118 -39.37 -2.54 1.03
C GLN A 118 -37.91 -2.82 1.42
N PRO A 119 -37.62 -3.77 2.33
CA PRO A 119 -36.24 -4.14 2.65
C PRO A 119 -35.55 -4.59 1.36
N TYR A 120 -34.36 -4.04 1.08
CA TYR A 120 -33.53 -4.56 0.00
C TYR A 120 -33.15 -5.98 0.35
N GLU A 121 -33.67 -6.92 -0.41
CA GLU A 121 -33.27 -8.31 -0.31
C GLU A 121 -31.82 -8.39 -0.81
N SER A 122 -30.94 -8.79 0.09
CA SER A 122 -29.51 -9.00 -0.16
C SER A 122 -29.16 -10.44 0.21
N GLY A 123 -28.51 -11.17 -0.68
CA GLY A 123 -27.97 -12.50 -0.40
C GLY A 123 -26.60 -12.41 0.28
N LEU A 124 -26.32 -13.33 1.20
CA LEU A 124 -24.98 -13.57 1.75
C LEU A 124 -24.39 -14.78 1.03
N HIS A 125 -23.27 -14.60 0.35
CA HIS A 125 -22.62 -15.64 -0.44
C HIS A 125 -21.16 -15.80 0.00
N ALA A 126 -20.74 -17.04 0.24
CA ALA A 126 -19.34 -17.34 0.52
C ALA A 126 -18.54 -17.37 -0.79
N PHE A 127 -17.30 -16.89 -0.73
CA PHE A 127 -16.29 -17.03 -1.78
C PHE A 127 -15.01 -17.52 -1.11
N ALA A 128 -14.58 -18.73 -1.44
CA ALA A 128 -13.45 -19.38 -0.79
C ALA A 128 -12.33 -19.65 -1.81
N PHE A 129 -11.08 -19.45 -1.39
CA PHE A 129 -9.91 -19.78 -2.18
C PHE A 129 -8.77 -20.26 -1.28
N SER A 130 -7.97 -21.18 -1.79
CA SER A 130 -6.78 -21.67 -1.09
C SER A 130 -5.60 -20.73 -1.34
N TYR A 131 -4.98 -20.26 -0.26
CA TYR A 131 -3.76 -19.46 -0.35
C TYR A 131 -2.55 -20.25 0.11
N SER A 132 -1.64 -20.53 -0.82
CA SER A 132 -0.51 -21.46 -0.66
C SER A 132 0.46 -21.11 0.47
N THR A 133 0.58 -19.84 0.87
CA THR A 133 1.46 -19.46 1.98
C THR A 133 0.78 -19.46 3.35
N LEU A 134 -0.55 -19.43 3.43
CA LEU A 134 -1.30 -19.63 4.69
C LEU A 134 -1.51 -21.12 5.00
N GLY A 135 -1.50 -21.99 3.97
CA GLY A 135 -1.85 -23.41 4.13
C GLY A 135 -3.31 -23.64 4.52
N GLU A 136 -4.13 -22.58 4.51
CA GLU A 136 -5.53 -22.55 4.92
C GLU A 136 -6.40 -21.96 3.79
N GLU A 137 -7.67 -22.38 3.77
CA GLU A 137 -8.69 -21.84 2.88
C GLU A 137 -9.19 -20.50 3.44
N VAL A 138 -9.03 -19.43 2.67
CA VAL A 138 -9.55 -18.11 3.03
C VAL A 138 -10.99 -18.02 2.56
N GLN A 139 -11.93 -17.91 3.50
CA GLN A 139 -13.35 -17.76 3.20
C GLN A 139 -13.79 -16.30 3.38
N LEU A 140 -14.07 -15.63 2.27
CA LEU A 140 -14.66 -14.30 2.25
C LEU A 140 -16.18 -14.38 2.08
N HIS A 141 -16.88 -13.32 2.46
CA HIS A 141 -18.34 -13.25 2.30
C HIS A 141 -18.75 -12.03 1.50
N PHE A 142 -19.55 -12.22 0.46
CA PHE A 142 -20.21 -11.15 -0.27
C PHE A 142 -21.63 -10.93 0.25
N ILE A 143 -21.99 -9.68 0.47
CA ILE A 143 -23.39 -9.24 0.58
C ILE A 143 -23.74 -8.59 -0.76
N ILE A 144 -24.62 -9.24 -1.51
CA ILE A 144 -24.98 -8.83 -2.88
C ILE A 144 -26.46 -8.40 -2.87
N PRO A 145 -26.76 -7.12 -3.15
CA PRO A 145 -28.13 -6.69 -3.40
C PRO A 145 -28.69 -7.40 -4.65
N LYS A 146 -29.98 -7.81 -4.63
CA LYS A 146 -30.62 -8.47 -5.78
C LYS A 146 -30.49 -7.69 -7.09
N SER A 147 -30.55 -6.35 -7.02
CA SER A 147 -30.37 -5.44 -8.16
C SER A 147 -29.00 -5.55 -8.83
N LYS A 148 -28.00 -6.14 -8.15
CA LYS A 148 -26.59 -6.24 -8.55
C LYS A 148 -26.12 -7.67 -8.82
N GLU A 149 -26.98 -8.67 -8.67
CA GLU A 149 -26.65 -10.09 -8.94
C GLU A 149 -26.20 -10.34 -10.39
N HIS A 150 -26.62 -9.50 -11.34
CA HIS A 150 -26.18 -9.56 -12.73
C HIS A 150 -24.67 -9.32 -12.93
N HIS A 151 -23.94 -8.86 -11.92
CA HIS A 151 -22.47 -8.81 -11.94
C HIS A 151 -21.80 -10.14 -11.55
N PHE A 152 -22.57 -11.16 -11.14
CA PHE A 152 -22.05 -12.41 -10.60
C PHE A 152 -22.64 -13.64 -11.28
N VAL A 153 -21.90 -14.74 -11.23
CA VAL A 153 -22.32 -16.07 -11.71
C VAL A 153 -22.59 -16.94 -10.48
N PHE A 154 -23.71 -17.66 -10.52
CA PHE A 154 -24.15 -18.53 -9.43
C PHE A 154 -24.40 -19.94 -9.95
N SER A 155 -23.98 -20.93 -9.17
CA SER A 155 -24.10 -22.36 -9.50
C SER A 155 -25.55 -22.85 -9.49
N GLN A 156 -25.81 -23.88 -10.31
CA GLN A 156 -27.11 -24.57 -10.37
C GLN A 156 -26.91 -26.09 -10.19
N PRO A 157 -27.67 -26.77 -9.30
CA PRO A 157 -28.59 -26.24 -8.29
C PRO A 157 -27.85 -25.87 -6.99
N GLY A 158 -28.09 -24.68 -6.43
CA GLY A 158 -27.51 -24.33 -5.13
C GLY A 158 -27.26 -22.84 -4.90
N GLY A 159 -27.18 -22.02 -5.96
CA GLY A 159 -27.02 -20.57 -5.83
C GLY A 159 -25.72 -20.16 -5.15
N GLN A 160 -24.71 -21.02 -5.15
CA GLN A 160 -23.39 -20.66 -4.61
C GLN A 160 -22.71 -19.71 -5.57
N LEU A 161 -21.99 -18.72 -5.04
CA LEU A 161 -21.27 -17.76 -5.85
C LEU A 161 -20.06 -18.45 -6.49
N GLU A 162 -20.03 -18.50 -7.82
CA GLU A 162 -18.93 -19.09 -8.58
C GLU A 162 -17.89 -18.04 -8.93
N SER A 163 -18.33 -16.90 -9.48
CA SER A 163 -17.43 -15.84 -9.90
C SER A 163 -18.13 -14.49 -10.00
N MET A 164 -17.33 -13.44 -10.00
CA MET A 164 -17.68 -12.09 -10.40
C MET A 164 -17.35 -11.94 -11.89
N ARG A 165 -18.35 -11.59 -12.70
CA ARG A 165 -18.23 -11.54 -14.17
C ARG A 165 -17.16 -10.53 -14.60
N LEU A 166 -16.30 -10.95 -15.52
CA LEU A 166 -15.30 -10.07 -16.14
C LEU A 166 -15.60 -9.90 -17.64
N PRO A 167 -15.51 -8.66 -18.17
CA PRO A 167 -15.69 -8.41 -19.60
C PRO A 167 -14.49 -8.91 -20.40
N LEU A 168 -14.57 -8.78 -21.73
CA LEU A 168 -13.45 -9.03 -22.63
C LEU A 168 -12.60 -7.78 -22.83
N VAL A 169 -11.33 -7.98 -23.14
CA VAL A 169 -10.40 -6.92 -23.55
C VAL A 169 -10.93 -6.17 -24.78
N THR A 170 -11.54 -6.90 -25.72
CA THR A 170 -12.12 -6.36 -26.96
C THR A 170 -13.46 -5.64 -26.77
N ASP A 171 -14.07 -5.68 -25.59
CA ASP A 171 -15.33 -4.98 -25.36
C ASP A 171 -15.13 -3.47 -25.53
N THR A 172 -15.98 -2.81 -26.29
CA THR A 172 -15.86 -1.36 -26.58
C THR A 172 -17.08 -0.55 -26.14
N SER A 173 -17.95 -1.16 -25.32
CA SER A 173 -19.14 -0.50 -24.81
C SER A 173 -18.78 0.76 -24.02
N GLN A 174 -19.39 1.89 -24.39
CA GLN A 174 -19.25 3.14 -23.66
C GLN A 174 -20.27 3.27 -22.51
N GLU A 175 -21.14 2.28 -22.34
CA GLU A 175 -22.19 2.26 -21.31
C GLU A 175 -21.73 1.62 -19.99
N CYS A 176 -20.63 0.87 -20.02
CA CYS A 176 -20.05 0.24 -18.84
C CYS A 176 -18.57 0.61 -18.64
N ILE A 177 -18.13 0.48 -17.39
CA ILE A 177 -16.71 0.47 -17.01
C ILE A 177 -16.28 -0.98 -16.89
N LYS A 178 -15.15 -1.35 -17.50
CA LYS A 178 -14.70 -2.74 -17.51
C LYS A 178 -14.15 -3.17 -16.17
N SER A 179 -13.33 -2.31 -15.57
CA SER A 179 -12.54 -2.63 -14.37
C SER A 179 -13.40 -2.54 -13.11
N PRO A 180 -13.59 -3.64 -12.36
CA PRO A 180 -14.25 -3.61 -11.07
C PRO A 180 -13.55 -2.66 -10.10
N THR A 181 -14.29 -1.80 -9.44
CA THR A 181 -13.75 -0.86 -8.45
C THR A 181 -13.92 -1.43 -7.04
N PHE A 182 -12.82 -1.56 -6.32
CA PHE A 182 -12.76 -1.92 -4.92
C PHE A 182 -12.42 -0.68 -4.08
N THR A 183 -13.18 -0.45 -3.01
CA THR A 183 -12.90 0.62 -2.05
C THR A 183 -12.76 0.03 -0.65
N PRO A 184 -11.52 -0.12 -0.13
CA PRO A 184 -11.31 -0.54 1.25
C PRO A 184 -11.82 0.52 2.22
N THR A 185 -12.63 0.11 3.18
CA THR A 185 -13.24 1.04 4.13
C THR A 185 -12.29 1.41 5.25
N THR A 186 -12.38 2.67 5.68
CA THR A 186 -11.56 3.20 6.78
C THR A 186 -12.39 3.70 7.96
N GLY A 187 -13.53 3.03 8.24
CA GLY A 187 -14.45 3.41 9.30
C GLY A 187 -15.31 4.65 9.02
N ARG A 188 -15.34 5.13 7.77
CA ARG A 188 -16.05 6.33 7.33
C ARG A 188 -17.44 6.03 6.76
N HIS A 189 -18.23 5.21 7.44
CA HIS A 189 -19.53 4.75 6.95
C HIS A 189 -20.50 5.89 6.59
N GLU A 190 -20.48 7.03 7.30
CA GLU A 190 -21.28 8.22 6.94
C GLU A 190 -20.61 9.16 5.94
N HIS A 191 -19.29 9.31 6.03
CA HIS A 191 -18.56 10.38 5.35
C HIS A 191 -17.79 9.96 4.11
N GLY A 192 -17.53 8.66 3.96
CA GLY A 192 -16.84 8.07 2.82
C GLY A 192 -17.62 8.25 1.52
N LEU A 193 -16.89 8.45 0.44
CA LEU A 193 -17.41 8.85 -0.86
C LEU A 193 -17.67 7.63 -1.73
N PHE A 194 -18.66 6.84 -1.32
CA PHE A 194 -18.98 5.56 -1.97
C PHE A 194 -20.07 5.67 -3.06
N ASN A 195 -20.75 6.81 -3.18
CA ASN A 195 -21.69 7.03 -4.28
C ASN A 195 -20.93 7.55 -5.50
N LEU A 196 -20.63 6.65 -6.43
CA LEU A 196 -19.92 6.94 -7.67
C LEU A 196 -20.86 7.24 -8.86
N TYR A 197 -22.17 7.32 -8.66
CA TYR A 197 -23.13 7.48 -9.77
C TYR A 197 -22.81 8.67 -10.68
N HIS A 198 -22.64 9.86 -10.10
CA HIS A 198 -22.31 11.08 -10.83
C HIS A 198 -20.87 11.09 -11.36
N ALA A 199 -19.93 10.52 -10.61
CA ALA A 199 -18.56 10.33 -11.06
C ALA A 199 -18.47 9.43 -12.30
N MET A 200 -19.32 8.41 -12.37
CA MET A 200 -19.43 7.49 -13.49
C MET A 200 -20.38 7.99 -14.59
N ASP A 201 -20.91 9.21 -14.50
CA ASP A 201 -21.86 9.79 -15.46
C ASP A 201 -23.04 8.84 -15.77
N GLY A 202 -23.51 8.13 -14.73
CA GLY A 202 -24.59 7.14 -14.82
C GLY A 202 -24.24 5.80 -15.50
N ALA A 203 -23.00 5.59 -15.93
CA ALA A 203 -22.57 4.33 -16.55
C ALA A 203 -22.68 3.15 -15.58
N SER A 204 -22.94 1.96 -16.14
CA SER A 204 -22.92 0.72 -15.36
C SER A 204 -21.50 0.41 -14.90
N HIS A 205 -21.34 0.11 -13.62
CA HIS A 205 -20.04 -0.17 -13.03
C HIS A 205 -20.21 -1.11 -11.84
N LEU A 206 -19.21 -1.98 -11.67
CA LEU A 206 -19.11 -2.89 -10.55
C LEU A 206 -18.29 -2.22 -9.44
N HIS A 207 -18.94 -1.93 -8.31
CA HIS A 207 -18.31 -1.28 -7.16
C HIS A 207 -18.50 -2.12 -5.91
N VAL A 208 -17.39 -2.54 -5.30
CA VAL A 208 -17.34 -3.41 -4.13
C VAL A 208 -16.71 -2.66 -2.96
N LEU A 209 -17.46 -2.54 -1.87
CA LEU A 209 -16.95 -2.00 -0.60
C LEU A 209 -16.30 -3.12 0.19
N VAL A 210 -15.02 -2.96 0.54
CA VAL A 210 -14.29 -3.99 1.29
C VAL A 210 -14.28 -3.61 2.76
N ILE A 211 -15.08 -4.33 3.55
CA ILE A 211 -15.42 -3.96 4.92
C ILE A 211 -14.88 -4.96 5.93
N LYS A 212 -14.48 -4.45 7.08
CA LYS A 212 -14.19 -5.29 8.24
C LYS A 212 -15.49 -5.85 8.80
N GLU A 213 -15.47 -7.08 9.30
CA GLU A 213 -16.64 -7.78 9.82
C GLU A 213 -17.38 -6.97 10.90
N TYR A 214 -16.65 -6.34 11.83
CA TYR A 214 -17.28 -5.53 12.89
C TYR A 214 -18.01 -4.29 12.35
N GLU A 215 -17.68 -3.83 11.14
CA GLU A 215 -18.32 -2.69 10.46
C GLU A 215 -19.51 -3.13 9.59
N MET A 216 -19.74 -4.43 9.41
CA MET A 216 -20.77 -4.96 8.51
C MET A 216 -22.15 -4.38 8.75
N ALA A 217 -22.61 -4.40 10.01
CA ALA A 217 -23.95 -3.95 10.35
C ALA A 217 -24.15 -2.45 10.07
N ILE A 218 -23.11 -1.63 10.30
CA ILE A 218 -23.21 -0.19 10.08
C ILE A 218 -23.14 0.16 8.60
N TYR A 219 -22.28 -0.48 7.81
CA TYR A 219 -22.25 -0.25 6.36
C TYR A 219 -23.54 -0.72 5.69
N LYS A 220 -24.11 -1.86 6.10
CA LYS A 220 -25.42 -2.32 5.60
C LYS A 220 -26.54 -1.31 5.86
N LYS A 221 -26.48 -0.57 6.97
CA LYS A 221 -27.44 0.50 7.29
C LYS A 221 -27.29 1.71 6.37
N TYR A 222 -26.05 2.17 6.12
CA TYR A 222 -25.80 3.42 5.40
C TYR A 222 -25.70 3.24 3.88
N TRP A 223 -25.33 2.05 3.41
CA TRP A 223 -25.08 1.73 1.99
C TRP A 223 -25.81 0.44 1.57
N PRO A 224 -27.15 0.33 1.76
CA PRO A 224 -27.89 -0.93 1.62
C PRO A 224 -27.92 -1.51 0.19
N ASN A 225 -27.70 -0.69 -0.84
CA ASN A 225 -27.70 -1.11 -2.26
C ASN A 225 -26.28 -1.26 -2.84
N HIS A 226 -25.24 -1.25 -2.01
CA HIS A 226 -23.86 -1.49 -2.42
C HIS A 226 -23.47 -2.95 -2.21
N ILE A 227 -22.60 -3.47 -3.08
CA ILE A 227 -21.98 -4.78 -2.90
C ILE A 227 -20.92 -4.64 -1.80
N MET A 228 -20.94 -5.55 -0.83
CA MET A 228 -19.97 -5.56 0.25
C MET A 228 -19.18 -6.86 0.27
N LEU A 229 -17.86 -6.76 0.29
CA LEU A 229 -16.95 -7.86 0.59
C LEU A 229 -16.56 -7.77 2.06
N VAL A 230 -17.06 -8.70 2.87
CA VAL A 230 -16.80 -8.78 4.30
C VAL A 230 -15.53 -9.59 4.54
N LEU A 231 -14.53 -8.93 5.13
CA LEU A 231 -13.28 -9.57 5.51
C LEU A 231 -13.45 -10.43 6.78
N PRO A 232 -12.78 -11.58 6.89
CA PRO A 232 -12.83 -12.44 8.07
C PRO A 232 -12.43 -11.70 9.35
N SER A 233 -12.97 -12.15 10.48
CA SER A 233 -12.78 -11.55 11.81
C SER A 233 -11.31 -11.37 12.20
N VAL A 234 -10.41 -12.25 11.73
CA VAL A 234 -8.95 -12.18 11.95
C VAL A 234 -8.34 -10.88 11.41
N PHE A 235 -8.93 -10.27 10.38
CA PHE A 235 -8.45 -9.02 9.78
C PHE A 235 -9.07 -7.75 10.40
N ASN A 236 -9.94 -7.88 11.40
CA ASN A 236 -10.56 -6.71 12.06
C ASN A 236 -9.50 -5.74 12.63
N SER A 237 -8.40 -6.27 13.14
CA SER A 237 -7.30 -5.48 13.70
C SER A 237 -6.19 -5.17 12.68
N ALA A 238 -6.28 -5.70 11.46
CA ALA A 238 -5.25 -5.51 10.44
C ALA A 238 -5.30 -4.11 9.81
N GLY A 239 -4.15 -3.70 9.26
CA GLY A 239 -4.00 -2.45 8.53
C GLY A 239 -4.59 -2.50 7.12
N VAL A 240 -4.43 -1.40 6.38
CA VAL A 240 -4.93 -1.29 4.99
C VAL A 240 -4.23 -2.27 4.04
N GLY A 241 -2.98 -2.66 4.33
CA GLY A 241 -2.24 -3.64 3.52
C GLY A 241 -2.93 -5.01 3.46
N ALA A 242 -3.62 -5.42 4.52
CA ALA A 242 -4.43 -6.65 4.50
C ALA A 242 -5.62 -6.55 3.54
N ALA A 243 -6.29 -5.39 3.49
CA ALA A 243 -7.41 -5.19 2.58
C ALA A 243 -6.93 -5.22 1.12
N HIS A 244 -5.84 -4.53 0.79
CA HIS A 244 -5.26 -4.57 -0.56
C HIS A 244 -4.77 -5.96 -0.95
N PHE A 245 -4.16 -6.69 -0.01
CA PHE A 245 -3.78 -8.09 -0.20
C PHE A 245 -5.00 -8.96 -0.56
N LEU A 246 -6.07 -8.91 0.24
CA LEU A 246 -7.27 -9.72 -0.01
C LEU A 246 -8.00 -9.33 -1.29
N ILE A 247 -8.05 -8.03 -1.62
CA ILE A 247 -8.61 -7.55 -2.90
C ILE A 247 -7.85 -8.16 -4.07
N LYS A 248 -6.52 -8.10 -4.05
CA LYS A 248 -5.67 -8.63 -5.12
C LYS A 248 -5.80 -10.15 -5.24
N GLU A 249 -5.76 -10.88 -4.13
CA GLU A 249 -5.90 -12.35 -4.12
C GLU A 249 -7.26 -12.80 -4.64
N LEU A 250 -8.35 -12.22 -4.12
CA LEU A 250 -9.69 -12.51 -4.61
C LEU A 250 -9.80 -12.25 -6.11
N SER A 251 -9.25 -11.12 -6.58
CA SER A 251 -9.34 -10.72 -7.99
C SER A 251 -8.52 -11.64 -8.89
N TYR A 252 -7.36 -12.10 -8.43
CA TYR A 252 -6.53 -13.09 -9.13
C TYR A 252 -7.26 -14.43 -9.29
N HIS A 253 -7.84 -14.96 -8.20
CA HIS A 253 -8.62 -16.20 -8.24
C HIS A 253 -9.86 -16.04 -9.12
N ASN A 254 -10.56 -14.90 -9.00
CA ASN A 254 -11.72 -14.61 -9.83
C ASN A 254 -11.37 -14.55 -11.33
N LEU A 255 -10.22 -13.97 -11.70
CA LEU A 255 -9.75 -13.96 -13.08
C LEU A 255 -9.56 -15.38 -13.61
N HIS A 256 -9.03 -16.29 -12.80
CA HIS A 256 -8.85 -17.70 -13.21
C HIS A 256 -10.18 -18.41 -13.41
N LEU A 257 -11.14 -18.19 -12.51
CA LEU A 257 -12.49 -18.76 -12.61
C LEU A 257 -13.22 -18.24 -13.87
N GLU A 258 -13.13 -16.94 -14.16
CA GLU A 258 -13.73 -16.36 -15.35
C GLU A 258 -13.03 -16.80 -16.64
N ARG A 259 -11.72 -16.99 -16.63
CA ARG A 259 -10.98 -17.58 -17.76
C ARG A 259 -11.48 -18.97 -18.08
N SER A 260 -11.56 -19.86 -17.09
CA SER A 260 -12.08 -21.22 -17.29
C SER A 260 -13.54 -21.20 -17.78
N ARG A 261 -14.41 -20.41 -17.15
CA ARG A 261 -15.82 -20.31 -17.52
C ARG A 261 -16.02 -19.80 -18.95
N GLN A 262 -15.23 -18.80 -19.37
CA GLN A 262 -15.36 -18.23 -20.70
C GLN A 262 -14.62 -19.05 -21.77
N GLU A 263 -13.59 -19.82 -21.39
CA GLU A 263 -12.94 -20.80 -22.26
C GLU A 263 -13.92 -21.90 -22.71
N GLU A 264 -14.82 -22.35 -21.83
CA GLU A 264 -15.92 -23.24 -22.20
C GLU A 264 -16.87 -22.63 -23.26
N LEU A 265 -16.90 -21.30 -23.38
CA LEU A 265 -17.67 -20.55 -24.37
C LEU A 265 -16.85 -20.20 -25.63
N GLY A 266 -15.60 -20.66 -25.72
CA GLY A 266 -14.71 -20.43 -26.86
C GLY A 266 -13.90 -19.13 -26.81
N VAL A 267 -13.89 -18.42 -25.67
CA VAL A 267 -13.06 -17.23 -25.45
C VAL A 267 -11.64 -17.66 -25.07
N ARG A 268 -10.61 -17.01 -25.59
CA ARG A 268 -9.24 -17.31 -25.18
C ARG A 268 -8.97 -16.73 -23.79
N PRO A 269 -8.29 -17.43 -22.86
CA PRO A 269 -8.04 -16.94 -21.51
C PRO A 269 -7.40 -15.53 -21.43
N GLN A 270 -6.51 -15.20 -22.37
CA GLN A 270 -5.87 -13.88 -22.47
C GLN A 270 -6.81 -12.74 -22.86
N ASP A 271 -7.98 -13.05 -23.43
CA ASP A 271 -8.97 -12.05 -23.85
C ASP A 271 -9.89 -11.62 -22.69
N VAL A 272 -9.82 -12.28 -21.53
CA VAL A 272 -10.58 -11.89 -20.32
C VAL A 272 -9.89 -10.71 -19.62
N TRP A 273 -10.67 -9.68 -19.26
CA TRP A 273 -10.17 -8.43 -18.69
C TRP A 273 -9.45 -8.63 -17.33
N PRO A 274 -8.15 -8.30 -17.21
CA PRO A 274 -7.36 -8.59 -16.02
C PRO A 274 -7.22 -7.42 -15.03
N PHE A 275 -7.93 -6.30 -15.23
CA PHE A 275 -7.75 -5.10 -14.42
C PHE A 275 -8.82 -4.92 -13.36
N ILE A 276 -8.39 -4.44 -12.20
CA ILE A 276 -9.24 -3.91 -11.13
C ILE A 276 -8.83 -2.48 -10.79
N VAL A 277 -9.73 -1.72 -10.21
CA VAL A 277 -9.43 -0.40 -9.64
C VAL A 277 -9.45 -0.50 -8.12
N ILE A 278 -8.42 0.01 -7.44
CA ILE A 278 -8.40 0.21 -6.00
C ILE A 278 -8.45 1.72 -5.74
N SER A 279 -9.54 2.19 -5.14
CA SER A 279 -9.79 3.60 -4.86
C SER A 279 -9.89 3.85 -3.35
N ASP A 280 -9.30 4.94 -2.88
CA ASP A 280 -9.46 5.46 -1.52
C ASP A 280 -10.88 6.03 -1.32
N ASP A 281 -11.43 5.86 -0.12
CA ASP A 281 -12.79 6.30 0.25
C ASP A 281 -12.96 7.84 0.39
N SER A 282 -11.90 8.61 0.13
CA SER A 282 -11.91 10.07 0.12
C SER A 282 -11.68 10.72 -1.25
N CYS A 283 -11.54 9.93 -2.33
CA CYS A 283 -11.50 10.46 -3.69
C CYS A 283 -12.84 11.12 -4.06
N VAL A 284 -12.83 12.40 -4.42
CA VAL A 284 -14.06 13.21 -4.59
C VAL A 284 -14.30 13.67 -6.02
N MET A 285 -13.27 14.12 -6.73
CA MET A 285 -13.38 14.74 -8.05
C MET A 285 -12.13 14.43 -8.87
N TRP A 286 -12.28 14.49 -10.19
CA TRP A 286 -11.20 14.21 -11.12
C TRP A 286 -11.07 15.33 -12.15
N ASN A 287 -9.85 15.57 -12.60
CA ASN A 287 -9.55 16.58 -13.59
C ASN A 287 -8.69 16.03 -14.71
N VAL A 288 -8.78 16.72 -15.85
CA VAL A 288 -7.86 16.59 -16.96
C VAL A 288 -7.19 17.93 -17.19
N VAL A 289 -5.91 17.89 -17.54
CA VAL A 289 -5.19 19.04 -18.06
C VAL A 289 -5.20 18.99 -19.59
N ASP A 290 -5.82 19.99 -20.20
CA ASP A 290 -5.78 20.22 -21.65
C ASP A 290 -4.55 21.10 -21.97
N VAL A 291 -3.82 20.75 -23.02
CA VAL A 291 -2.60 21.45 -23.46
C VAL A 291 -2.86 22.11 -24.82
N ASP A 292 -2.96 23.43 -24.83
CA ASP A 292 -3.22 24.22 -26.04
C ASP A 292 -1.90 24.63 -26.72
N HIS A 293 -1.82 24.40 -28.03
CA HIS A 293 -0.63 24.66 -28.86
C HIS A 293 -0.83 25.82 -29.85
N SER A 294 -1.88 26.64 -29.67
CA SER A 294 -2.36 27.62 -30.66
C SER A 294 -1.58 28.94 -30.73
N GLY A 295 -0.47 29.08 -29.99
CA GLY A 295 0.38 30.27 -30.04
C GLY A 295 1.25 30.34 -31.29
N GLU A 296 0.81 31.08 -32.31
CA GLU A 296 1.67 31.45 -33.44
C GLU A 296 2.88 32.28 -32.93
N ARG A 297 4.07 31.66 -32.98
CA ARG A 297 5.38 32.23 -32.59
C ARG A 297 5.54 32.54 -31.09
N GLY A 298 5.67 31.50 -30.27
CA GLY A 298 6.24 31.68 -28.92
C GLY A 298 6.31 30.37 -28.15
N ARG A 299 7.37 30.15 -27.38
CA ARG A 299 7.56 29.02 -26.44
C ARG A 299 6.59 29.06 -25.24
N GLU A 300 5.42 29.69 -25.37
CA GLU A 300 4.44 29.82 -24.28
C GLU A 300 3.41 28.69 -24.39
N PHE A 301 3.65 27.65 -23.61
CA PHE A 301 2.68 26.58 -23.37
C PHE A 301 1.58 27.11 -22.45
N SER A 302 0.33 27.10 -22.90
CA SER A 302 -0.83 27.31 -22.04
C SER A 302 -1.51 25.98 -21.75
N TRP A 303 -1.66 25.64 -20.47
CA TRP A 303 -2.46 24.51 -20.04
C TRP A 303 -3.65 25.00 -19.22
N SER A 304 -4.77 24.27 -19.34
CA SER A 304 -5.96 24.52 -18.53
C SER A 304 -6.39 23.22 -17.86
N GLU A 305 -6.68 23.28 -16.56
CA GLU A 305 -7.21 22.13 -15.83
C GLU A 305 -8.74 22.26 -15.74
N ARG A 306 -9.46 21.21 -16.15
CA ARG A 306 -10.92 21.16 -16.08
C ARG A 306 -11.41 19.88 -15.42
N ASN A 307 -12.57 19.98 -14.80
CA ASN A 307 -13.25 18.86 -14.17
C ASN A 307 -13.83 17.89 -15.21
N VAL A 308 -13.63 16.59 -15.01
CA VAL A 308 -14.16 15.52 -15.85
C VAL A 308 -14.77 14.40 -15.02
N SER A 309 -15.58 13.56 -15.66
CA SER A 309 -16.10 12.36 -15.03
C SER A 309 -15.01 11.31 -14.87
N LEU A 310 -15.08 10.53 -13.79
CA LEU A 310 -14.26 9.34 -13.62
C LEU A 310 -14.50 8.35 -14.76
N LYS A 311 -15.75 8.25 -15.27
CA LYS A 311 -16.07 7.46 -16.47
C LYS A 311 -15.16 7.79 -17.64
N SER A 312 -15.02 9.08 -17.97
CA SER A 312 -14.21 9.51 -19.11
C SER A 312 -12.74 9.14 -18.93
N ILE A 313 -12.20 9.24 -17.71
CA ILE A 313 -10.81 8.88 -17.42
C ILE A 313 -10.62 7.36 -17.51
N LEU A 314 -11.49 6.58 -16.87
CA LEU A 314 -11.39 5.12 -16.90
C LEU A 314 -11.53 4.61 -18.32
N GLN A 315 -12.53 5.05 -19.09
CA GLN A 315 -12.68 4.64 -20.48
C GLN A 315 -11.50 5.05 -21.35
N HIS A 316 -10.88 6.22 -21.11
CA HIS A 316 -9.65 6.61 -21.78
C HIS A 316 -8.51 5.65 -21.47
N ILE A 317 -8.30 5.30 -20.21
CA ILE A 317 -7.23 4.39 -19.80
C ILE A 317 -7.51 2.96 -20.29
N GLU A 318 -8.74 2.46 -20.15
CA GLU A 318 -9.18 1.13 -20.58
C GLU A 318 -9.13 0.93 -22.10
N ALA A 319 -9.14 2.03 -22.86
CA ALA A 319 -8.97 2.05 -24.31
C ALA A 319 -7.51 2.16 -24.77
N ALA A 320 -6.54 2.22 -23.84
CA ALA A 320 -5.14 2.31 -24.21
C ALA A 320 -4.71 1.09 -25.05
N PRO A 321 -3.99 1.32 -26.17
CA PRO A 321 -3.39 0.22 -26.92
C PRO A 321 -2.43 -0.54 -25.99
N ASP A 322 -2.37 -1.86 -26.15
CA ASP A 322 -1.46 -2.72 -25.40
C ASP A 322 -1.57 -2.58 -23.87
N ILE A 323 -2.74 -2.17 -23.36
CA ILE A 323 -2.97 -1.92 -21.94
C ILE A 323 -2.50 -3.08 -21.06
N THR A 324 -2.66 -4.31 -21.54
CA THR A 324 -2.30 -5.56 -20.85
C THR A 324 -0.80 -5.70 -20.54
N HIS A 325 0.08 -4.87 -21.12
CA HIS A 325 1.51 -4.81 -20.77
C HIS A 325 1.80 -3.97 -19.52
N TYR A 326 0.84 -3.14 -19.08
CA TYR A 326 0.98 -2.34 -17.88
C TYR A 326 0.54 -3.13 -16.65
N ALA A 327 1.40 -3.17 -15.64
CA ALA A 327 1.10 -3.82 -14.38
C ALA A 327 0.33 -2.89 -13.44
N LEU A 328 0.72 -1.62 -13.38
CA LEU A 328 0.04 -0.59 -12.60
C LEU A 328 -0.13 0.70 -13.40
N LEU A 329 -1.33 1.25 -13.34
CA LEU A 329 -1.64 2.57 -13.86
C LEU A 329 -2.19 3.44 -12.74
N GLY A 330 -1.84 4.72 -12.75
CA GLY A 330 -2.32 5.69 -11.77
C GLY A 330 -2.43 7.09 -12.36
N MET A 331 -2.77 8.04 -11.52
CA MET A 331 -2.91 9.45 -11.88
C MET A 331 -2.25 10.34 -10.84
N ARG A 332 -1.98 11.60 -11.21
CA ARG A 332 -1.45 12.57 -10.25
C ARG A 332 -2.46 12.93 -9.18
N LYS A 333 -1.95 13.57 -8.16
CA LYS A 333 -2.76 14.24 -7.16
C LYS A 333 -3.07 15.64 -7.62
N TRP A 334 -4.24 16.13 -7.23
CA TRP A 334 -4.59 17.51 -7.51
C TRP A 334 -3.85 18.46 -6.58
N ALA A 335 -3.31 19.53 -7.17
CA ALA A 335 -2.70 20.64 -6.47
C ALA A 335 -3.12 21.96 -7.11
N SER A 336 -3.45 22.95 -6.27
CA SER A 336 -3.87 24.28 -6.70
C SER A 336 -2.76 25.03 -7.46
N ARG A 337 -1.50 24.69 -7.16
CA ARG A 337 -0.28 25.24 -7.76
C ARG A 337 0.46 24.18 -8.58
N THR A 338 -0.24 23.49 -9.46
CA THR A 338 0.42 22.59 -10.41
C THR A 338 1.32 23.42 -11.34
N SER A 339 2.62 23.12 -11.36
CA SER A 339 3.56 23.83 -12.23
C SER A 339 3.51 23.29 -13.66
N GLY A 340 3.94 24.10 -14.62
CA GLY A 340 4.08 23.64 -16.01
C GLY A 340 5.03 22.48 -16.21
N ALA A 341 6.04 22.37 -15.34
CA ALA A 341 6.98 21.26 -15.35
C ALA A 341 6.29 19.94 -15.00
N ASP A 342 5.34 19.95 -14.06
CA ASP A 342 4.63 18.75 -13.59
C ASP A 342 3.71 18.12 -14.64
N VAL A 343 3.32 18.90 -15.66
CA VAL A 343 2.44 18.45 -16.76
C VAL A 343 3.16 18.43 -18.10
N ARG A 344 4.47 18.73 -18.12
CA ARG A 344 5.27 18.73 -19.34
C ARG A 344 5.37 17.30 -19.89
N GLU A 345 5.70 16.31 -19.07
CA GLU A 345 5.69 14.93 -19.53
C GLU A 345 4.29 14.32 -19.33
N PRO A 346 3.64 13.77 -20.38
CA PRO A 346 2.28 13.22 -20.27
C PRO A 346 2.21 11.97 -19.38
N PHE A 347 3.32 11.25 -19.26
CA PHE A 347 3.45 10.02 -18.47
C PHE A 347 4.73 10.05 -17.65
N SER A 348 4.71 9.43 -16.47
CA SER A 348 5.91 9.21 -15.67
C SER A 348 5.95 7.80 -15.09
N ARG A 349 7.17 7.29 -14.87
CA ARG A 349 7.40 5.98 -14.26
C ARG A 349 7.77 6.17 -12.79
N CYS A 350 6.78 6.28 -11.92
CA CYS A 350 6.97 6.59 -10.50
C CYS A 350 5.97 5.81 -9.62
N HIS A 351 6.01 6.05 -8.31
CA HIS A 351 5.00 5.52 -7.38
C HIS A 351 3.60 6.02 -7.74
N VAL A 352 2.63 5.11 -7.67
CA VAL A 352 1.19 5.40 -7.83
C VAL A 352 0.46 5.20 -6.51
N HIS A 353 -0.50 6.08 -6.23
CA HIS A 353 -1.15 6.17 -4.92
C HIS A 353 -2.65 6.45 -5.05
N ASN A 354 -3.44 5.98 -4.06
CA ASN A 354 -4.83 6.32 -3.76
C ASN A 354 -5.89 5.94 -4.80
N PHE A 355 -5.54 5.94 -6.08
CA PHE A 355 -6.38 5.48 -7.18
C PHE A 355 -5.51 4.71 -8.15
N VAL A 356 -5.55 3.39 -8.06
CA VAL A 356 -4.65 2.48 -8.77
C VAL A 356 -5.47 1.54 -9.63
N ILE A 357 -5.11 1.44 -10.90
CA ILE A 357 -5.63 0.43 -11.83
C ILE A 357 -4.57 -0.66 -11.90
N LEU A 358 -4.90 -1.85 -11.42
CA LEU A 358 -3.98 -2.95 -11.18
C LEU A 358 -4.28 -4.12 -12.12
N ASN A 359 -3.27 -4.56 -12.86
CA ASN A 359 -3.31 -5.81 -13.62
C ASN A 359 -2.96 -6.98 -12.70
N VAL A 360 -3.96 -7.78 -12.32
CA VAL A 360 -3.74 -8.89 -11.39
C VAL A 360 -3.04 -10.09 -12.02
N ASP A 361 -3.04 -10.18 -13.35
CA ASP A 361 -2.39 -11.26 -14.11
C ASP A 361 -0.86 -11.07 -14.12
N LEU A 362 -0.39 -9.88 -14.52
CA LEU A 362 1.04 -9.56 -14.53
C LEU A 362 1.65 -9.53 -13.13
N THR A 363 0.87 -9.14 -12.12
CA THR A 363 1.35 -8.99 -10.74
C THR A 363 1.19 -10.26 -9.89
N GLN A 364 0.92 -11.43 -10.49
CA GLN A 364 0.75 -12.70 -9.78
C GLN A 364 1.92 -13.05 -8.84
N SER A 365 3.15 -12.70 -9.22
CA SER A 365 4.38 -13.02 -8.47
C SER A 365 4.72 -12.01 -7.37
N VAL A 366 4.00 -10.89 -7.31
CA VAL A 366 4.24 -9.77 -6.39
C VAL A 366 3.00 -9.52 -5.54
N GLN A 367 3.12 -9.60 -4.22
CA GLN A 367 1.98 -9.46 -3.31
C GLN A 367 2.08 -8.22 -2.43
N TYR A 368 0.91 -7.63 -2.13
CA TYR A 368 0.78 -6.68 -1.02
C TYR A 368 1.11 -7.39 0.29
N ASN A 369 1.77 -6.68 1.20
CA ASN A 369 2.09 -7.23 2.51
C ASN A 369 0.89 -7.06 3.44
N GLN A 370 0.22 -8.17 3.76
CA GLN A 370 -0.96 -8.19 4.65
C GLN A 370 -0.70 -7.61 6.05
N ASN A 371 0.55 -7.56 6.49
CA ASN A 371 0.93 -7.07 7.81
C ASN A 371 1.14 -5.55 7.85
N ARG A 372 1.02 -4.84 6.72
CA ARG A 372 1.30 -3.40 6.62
C ARG A 372 0.14 -2.54 7.11
N PHE A 373 0.48 -1.54 7.92
CA PHE A 373 -0.44 -0.47 8.32
C PHE A 373 -0.23 0.81 7.52
N THR A 374 1.02 1.09 7.16
CA THR A 374 1.41 2.29 6.41
C THR A 374 2.40 1.95 5.30
N CYS A 375 2.47 2.81 4.27
CA CYS A 375 3.40 2.69 3.13
C CYS A 375 3.30 1.35 2.37
N ASP A 376 2.15 0.69 2.43
CA ASP A 376 1.91 -0.58 1.73
C ASP A 376 1.93 -0.41 0.21
N ASP A 377 1.47 0.74 -0.29
CA ASP A 377 1.55 1.12 -1.70
C ASP A 377 2.99 1.37 -2.16
N VAL A 378 3.82 2.07 -1.37
CA VAL A 378 5.25 2.31 -1.66
C VAL A 378 5.99 0.98 -1.73
N ASP A 379 5.81 0.12 -0.73
CA ASP A 379 6.43 -1.21 -0.67
C ASP A 379 6.00 -2.08 -1.86
N PHE A 380 4.72 -2.07 -2.21
CA PHE A 380 4.21 -2.79 -3.38
C PHE A 380 4.78 -2.25 -4.70
N ASN A 381 4.78 -0.93 -4.91
CA ASN A 381 5.31 -0.30 -6.12
C ASN A 381 6.80 -0.64 -6.34
N LEU A 382 7.61 -0.61 -5.28
CA LEU A 382 9.02 -0.99 -5.35
C LEU A 382 9.21 -2.45 -5.77
N ARG A 383 8.43 -3.37 -5.19
CA ARG A 383 8.49 -4.79 -5.56
C ARG A 383 8.05 -5.02 -7.01
N VAL A 384 6.99 -4.35 -7.46
CA VAL A 384 6.53 -4.44 -8.86
C VAL A 384 7.62 -3.92 -9.80
N HIS A 385 8.21 -2.78 -9.49
CA HIS A 385 9.29 -2.20 -10.27
C HIS A 385 10.49 -3.16 -10.34
N SER A 386 10.93 -3.70 -9.20
CA SER A 386 12.04 -4.65 -9.13
C SER A 386 11.74 -5.99 -9.78
N ALA A 387 10.47 -6.37 -9.94
CA ALA A 387 10.06 -7.51 -10.75
C ALA A 387 10.13 -7.26 -12.27
N GLY A 388 10.52 -6.06 -12.71
CA GLY A 388 10.62 -5.69 -14.12
C GLY A 388 9.29 -5.31 -14.78
N LEU A 389 8.24 -5.14 -13.97
CA LEU A 389 6.91 -4.81 -14.46
C LEU A 389 6.76 -3.30 -14.73
N LEU A 390 5.84 -2.94 -15.63
CA LEU A 390 5.63 -1.54 -16.05
C LEU A 390 4.62 -0.83 -15.13
N LEU A 391 5.07 0.27 -14.52
CA LEU A 391 4.24 1.22 -13.78
C LEU A 391 4.14 2.52 -14.57
N CYS A 392 2.92 3.03 -14.75
CA CYS A 392 2.69 4.27 -15.47
C CYS A 392 1.76 5.20 -14.68
N ARG A 393 2.19 6.44 -14.45
CA ARG A 393 1.33 7.52 -13.96
C ARG A 393 0.94 8.41 -15.13
N PHE A 394 -0.36 8.60 -15.33
CA PHE A 394 -0.90 9.59 -16.25
C PHE A 394 -0.81 10.97 -15.62
N ASN A 395 0.04 11.84 -16.17
CA ASN A 395 0.24 13.19 -15.64
C ASN A 395 -0.81 14.17 -16.16
N ARG A 396 -1.61 13.84 -17.18
CA ARG A 396 -2.73 14.71 -17.54
C ARG A 396 -3.95 14.56 -16.64
N PHE A 397 -4.05 13.45 -15.90
CA PHE A 397 -5.16 13.20 -14.99
C PHE A 397 -4.77 13.50 -13.56
N SER A 398 -5.68 14.11 -12.81
CA SER A 398 -5.51 14.36 -11.38
C SER A 398 -6.75 13.95 -10.59
N VAL A 399 -6.54 13.46 -9.36
CA VAL A 399 -7.61 13.17 -8.40
C VAL A 399 -7.55 14.12 -7.20
N MET A 400 -8.71 14.68 -6.85
CA MET A 400 -8.90 15.45 -5.62
C MET A 400 -9.33 14.52 -4.49
N LYS A 401 -8.77 14.72 -3.29
CA LYS A 401 -9.18 14.01 -2.08
C LYS A 401 -9.82 14.95 -1.08
N LYS A 402 -11.04 14.63 -0.67
CA LYS A 402 -11.76 15.36 0.37
C LYS A 402 -11.09 15.16 1.73
N GLN A 403 -10.91 16.24 2.47
CA GLN A 403 -10.52 16.14 3.88
C GLN A 403 -11.71 15.59 4.68
N ILE A 404 -11.55 14.39 5.24
CA ILE A 404 -12.52 13.78 6.15
C ILE A 404 -11.90 13.72 7.54
N ALA A 405 -12.55 14.34 8.52
CA ALA A 405 -12.01 14.50 9.86
C ALA A 405 -11.93 13.18 10.66
N VAL A 406 -12.82 12.24 10.36
CA VAL A 406 -13.00 10.95 11.06
C VAL A 406 -12.48 9.78 10.23
N GLY A 407 -12.16 8.65 10.89
CA GLY A 407 -11.66 7.44 10.23
C GLY A 407 -10.32 7.62 9.52
N GLY A 408 -10.04 6.75 8.54
CA GLY A 408 -8.75 6.73 7.83
C GLY A 408 -7.62 6.18 8.69
N GLN A 409 -6.40 6.65 8.41
CA GLN A 409 -5.18 6.37 9.18
C GLN A 409 -5.25 6.82 10.65
N ARG A 410 -6.27 7.63 11.02
CA ARG A 410 -6.52 8.06 12.41
C ARG A 410 -7.30 7.02 13.22
N GLY A 411 -7.81 5.95 12.60
CA GLY A 411 -8.63 4.93 13.26
C GLY A 411 -7.90 4.03 14.26
N PHE A 412 -6.56 3.99 14.21
CA PHE A 412 -5.76 3.17 15.12
C PHE A 412 -5.21 4.01 16.28
N HIS A 413 -6.04 4.29 17.28
CA HIS A 413 -5.58 4.95 18.51
C HIS A 413 -4.80 3.98 19.39
N ILE A 414 -3.52 4.28 19.64
CA ILE A 414 -2.67 3.50 20.54
C ILE A 414 -2.89 4.00 21.97
N THR A 415 -3.71 3.28 22.74
CA THR A 415 -4.05 3.61 24.13
C THR A 415 -3.57 2.54 25.13
N SER A 416 -3.42 2.96 26.39
CA SER A 416 -3.11 2.07 27.52
C SER A 416 -4.36 1.33 27.98
N LYS A 417 -4.27 0.01 28.25
CA LYS A 417 -5.43 -0.82 28.65
C LYS A 417 -5.88 -0.68 30.11
N VAL A 418 -5.13 0.01 30.97
CA VAL A 418 -5.32 -0.02 32.43
C VAL A 418 -5.59 1.37 33.03
N SER A 419 -5.56 2.42 32.21
CA SER A 419 -5.82 3.79 32.66
C SER A 419 -6.89 4.44 31.79
N ASP A 420 -7.93 5.01 32.41
CA ASP A 420 -8.91 5.91 31.77
C ASP A 420 -8.28 7.23 31.27
N SER A 421 -6.95 7.33 31.26
CA SER A 421 -6.26 8.48 30.69
C SER A 421 -6.25 8.38 29.17
N SER A 422 -6.89 9.37 28.53
CA SER A 422 -6.84 9.64 27.09
C SER A 422 -5.45 10.17 26.62
N ALA A 423 -4.40 9.98 27.43
CA ALA A 423 -3.07 10.48 27.13
C ALA A 423 -2.43 9.62 26.03
N ALA A 424 -1.94 10.29 24.96
CA ALA A 424 -1.25 9.61 23.87
C ALA A 424 0.01 8.90 24.39
N VAL A 425 0.12 7.60 24.12
CA VAL A 425 1.31 6.82 24.48
C VAL A 425 2.44 7.19 23.51
N VAL A 426 3.58 7.62 24.04
CA VAL A 426 4.73 8.02 23.23
C VAL A 426 5.37 6.82 22.52
N PRO A 427 5.89 6.96 21.29
CA PRO A 427 6.46 5.84 20.54
C PRO A 427 7.56 5.06 21.25
N ALA A 428 8.35 5.72 22.12
CA ALA A 428 9.38 5.06 22.91
C ALA A 428 8.85 3.97 23.86
N GLN A 429 7.56 4.01 24.19
CA GLN A 429 6.89 3.06 25.09
C GLN A 429 6.21 1.90 24.35
N TYR A 430 6.27 1.85 23.01
CA TYR A 430 5.64 0.79 22.21
C TYR A 430 6.35 -0.54 22.32
N ILE A 431 7.65 -0.51 22.62
CA ILE A 431 8.49 -1.67 22.85
C ILE A 431 8.87 -1.76 24.33
N CYS A 432 8.97 -2.97 24.88
CA CYS A 432 9.50 -3.17 26.22
C CYS A 432 10.43 -4.37 26.35
N ALA A 433 11.26 -4.32 27.39
CA ALA A 433 12.07 -5.46 27.81
C ALA A 433 11.16 -6.65 28.21
N PRO A 434 11.61 -7.91 28.03
CA PRO A 434 10.76 -9.10 28.20
C PRO A 434 10.26 -9.28 29.64
N ASP A 435 11.00 -8.75 30.60
CA ASP A 435 10.78 -8.77 32.05
C ASP A 435 9.99 -7.55 32.57
N SER A 436 9.61 -6.63 31.69
CA SER A 436 8.96 -5.38 32.12
C SER A 436 7.52 -5.62 32.58
N LYS A 437 7.15 -5.04 33.73
CA LYS A 437 5.79 -5.10 34.31
C LYS A 437 4.82 -4.06 33.71
N HIS A 438 5.17 -3.44 32.59
CA HIS A 438 4.39 -2.33 32.04
C HIS A 438 3.05 -2.78 31.44
N THR A 439 2.08 -1.86 31.39
CA THR A 439 0.72 -2.08 30.89
C THR A 439 0.72 -2.37 29.38
N PHE A 440 -0.08 -3.37 28.97
CA PHE A 440 -0.28 -3.71 27.55
C PHE A 440 -1.01 -2.61 26.80
N LEU A 441 -0.65 -2.42 25.53
CA LEU A 441 -1.30 -1.46 24.64
C LEU A 441 -2.49 -2.10 23.91
N ALA A 442 -3.46 -1.27 23.53
CA ALA A 442 -4.60 -1.65 22.70
C ALA A 442 -4.32 -1.46 21.20
N ALA A 443 -3.23 -2.04 20.72
CA ALA A 443 -2.83 -1.97 19.32
C ALA A 443 -2.17 -3.28 18.84
N PRO A 444 -2.27 -3.61 17.54
CA PRO A 444 -1.55 -4.74 16.94
C PRO A 444 -0.04 -4.56 17.02
N ALA A 445 0.69 -5.66 17.21
CA ALA A 445 2.14 -5.59 17.34
C ALA A 445 2.86 -5.02 16.10
N GLN A 446 2.38 -5.35 14.90
CA GLN A 446 2.93 -4.83 13.64
C GLN A 446 2.82 -3.30 13.56
N LEU A 447 1.67 -2.73 13.95
CA LEU A 447 1.48 -1.28 14.00
C LEU A 447 2.43 -0.62 15.00
N LEU A 448 2.61 -1.23 16.18
CA LEU A 448 3.54 -0.76 17.20
C LEU A 448 4.98 -0.75 16.68
N LEU A 449 5.39 -1.80 15.96
CA LEU A 449 6.71 -1.91 15.35
C LEU A 449 6.93 -0.83 14.28
N GLU A 450 6.01 -0.68 13.32
CA GLU A 450 6.10 0.33 12.27
C GLU A 450 6.23 1.74 12.87
N LYS A 451 5.38 2.09 13.85
CA LYS A 451 5.44 3.39 14.50
C LYS A 451 6.68 3.59 15.34
N PHE A 452 7.19 2.54 15.98
CA PHE A 452 8.43 2.62 16.73
C PHE A 452 9.63 2.88 15.81
N LEU A 453 9.76 2.11 14.72
CA LEU A 453 10.84 2.29 13.75
C LEU A 453 10.78 3.68 13.11
N GLN A 454 9.59 4.15 12.73
CA GLN A 454 9.41 5.49 12.17
C GLN A 454 10.02 6.61 13.04
N HIS A 455 9.97 6.47 14.38
CA HIS A 455 10.43 7.53 15.30
C HIS A 455 11.81 7.26 15.93
N HIS A 456 12.21 5.99 16.09
CA HIS A 456 13.40 5.59 16.86
C HIS A 456 14.48 4.88 16.06
N SER A 457 14.35 4.78 14.73
CA SER A 457 15.37 4.14 13.89
C SER A 457 16.75 4.79 13.98
N HIS A 458 16.84 6.09 14.32
CA HIS A 458 18.12 6.79 14.55
C HIS A 458 18.97 6.16 15.66
N ARG A 459 18.35 5.42 16.59
CA ARG A 459 19.06 4.68 17.65
C ARG A 459 19.72 3.40 17.14
N PHE A 460 19.16 2.80 16.09
CA PHE A 460 19.68 1.58 15.47
C PHE A 460 20.66 1.90 14.34
N PHE A 461 20.43 2.99 13.62
CA PHE A 461 21.21 3.42 12.46
C PHE A 461 21.76 4.84 12.63
N PRO A 462 22.58 5.11 13.66
CA PRO A 462 23.08 6.46 13.94
C PRO A 462 23.94 7.00 12.78
N LEU A 463 24.63 6.12 12.04
CA LEU A 463 25.48 6.50 10.91
C LEU A 463 24.69 6.95 9.67
N SER A 464 23.40 6.58 9.56
CA SER A 464 22.50 7.03 8.47
C SER A 464 21.73 8.30 8.80
N LEU A 465 21.84 8.80 10.04
CA LEU A 465 21.06 9.94 10.48
C LEU A 465 21.49 11.19 9.70
N LYS A 466 20.58 11.74 8.89
CA LYS A 466 20.84 12.87 8.00
C LYS A 466 22.06 12.66 7.07
N ASN A 467 22.38 11.41 6.73
CA ASN A 467 23.50 11.06 5.88
C ASN A 467 23.08 10.13 4.73
N HIS A 468 22.88 10.71 3.55
CA HIS A 468 22.46 10.00 2.34
C HIS A 468 23.59 9.16 1.71
N GLY A 469 24.85 9.40 2.08
CA GLY A 469 25.99 8.61 1.56
C GLY A 469 26.08 7.21 2.17
N HIS A 470 25.39 6.99 3.29
CA HIS A 470 25.41 5.72 4.03
C HIS A 470 23.99 5.25 4.39
N PRO A 471 23.21 4.80 3.40
CA PRO A 471 21.84 4.35 3.65
C PRO A 471 21.78 3.00 4.37
N VAL A 472 20.58 2.68 4.87
CA VAL A 472 20.24 1.35 5.38
C VAL A 472 19.81 0.48 4.21
N LEU A 473 20.41 -0.70 4.04
CA LEU A 473 19.99 -1.67 3.04
C LEU A 473 18.70 -2.38 3.51
N SER A 474 17.63 -2.27 2.73
CA SER A 474 16.35 -2.95 2.99
C SER A 474 16.08 -3.97 1.90
N VAL A 475 15.95 -5.24 2.28
CA VAL A 475 15.84 -6.35 1.32
C VAL A 475 14.40 -6.85 1.23
N ASP A 476 13.86 -6.94 0.01
CA ASP A 476 12.52 -7.40 -0.39
C ASP A 476 11.32 -6.61 0.17
N CYS A 477 11.54 -5.80 1.21
CA CYS A 477 10.49 -5.22 2.00
C CYS A 477 10.86 -3.79 2.41
N TYR A 478 10.09 -2.79 1.99
CA TYR A 478 10.28 -1.41 2.43
C TYR A 478 9.55 -1.15 3.75
N LEU A 479 10.27 -0.63 4.75
CA LEU A 479 9.75 -0.21 6.05
C LEU A 479 10.12 1.27 6.27
N ASN A 480 9.17 2.04 6.78
CA ASN A 480 9.44 3.44 7.13
C ASN A 480 10.32 3.52 8.40
N LEU A 481 11.57 3.98 8.23
CA LEU A 481 12.54 4.24 9.30
C LEU A 481 12.58 5.73 9.72
N GLY A 482 11.63 6.53 9.23
CA GLY A 482 11.53 7.96 9.48
C GLY A 482 12.29 8.81 8.46
N PRO A 483 11.96 10.12 8.38
CA PRO A 483 12.39 11.01 7.30
C PRO A 483 13.88 11.37 7.34
N GLN A 484 14.55 11.13 8.46
CA GLN A 484 15.98 11.44 8.63
C GLN A 484 16.90 10.28 8.23
N ILE A 485 16.33 9.12 7.91
CA ILE A 485 17.08 7.92 7.49
C ILE A 485 16.78 7.65 6.03
N SER A 486 17.84 7.37 5.29
CA SER A 486 17.75 6.97 3.88
C SER A 486 17.83 5.45 3.79
N VAL A 487 16.99 4.87 2.94
CA VAL A 487 16.84 3.44 2.73
C VAL A 487 17.20 3.13 1.27
N CYS A 488 17.99 2.09 1.05
CA CYS A 488 18.22 1.53 -0.27
C CYS A 488 17.42 0.22 -0.36
N TYR A 489 16.39 0.21 -1.20
CA TYR A 489 15.58 -0.98 -1.44
C TYR A 489 16.23 -1.87 -2.49
N VAL A 490 16.31 -3.18 -2.21
CA VAL A 490 16.81 -4.18 -3.15
C VAL A 490 15.94 -5.44 -3.04
N SER A 491 15.58 -6.04 -4.17
CA SER A 491 14.98 -7.37 -4.21
C SER A 491 16.04 -8.47 -4.31
N SER A 492 15.87 -9.53 -3.53
CA SER A 492 16.72 -10.72 -3.55
C SER A 492 16.38 -11.70 -4.67
N ARG A 493 15.26 -11.49 -5.38
CA ARG A 493 14.79 -12.40 -6.44
C ARG A 493 15.77 -12.44 -7.62
N PRO A 494 15.97 -13.61 -8.25
CA PRO A 494 16.70 -13.71 -9.51
C PRO A 494 16.09 -12.80 -10.58
N HIS A 495 16.94 -12.19 -11.43
CA HIS A 495 16.54 -11.28 -12.52
C HIS A 495 15.81 -10.00 -12.08
N SER A 496 15.91 -9.62 -10.80
CA SER A 496 15.33 -8.38 -10.32
C SER A 496 16.06 -7.15 -10.88
N LEU A 497 15.28 -6.10 -11.18
CA LEU A 497 15.78 -4.77 -11.50
C LEU A 497 16.05 -4.03 -10.18
N ASN A 498 17.32 -3.96 -9.80
CA ASN A 498 17.77 -3.27 -8.60
C ASN A 498 18.57 -2.02 -8.96
N VAL A 499 18.55 -1.03 -8.07
CA VAL A 499 19.44 0.13 -8.16
C VAL A 499 20.90 -0.36 -8.08
N SER A 500 21.78 0.21 -8.92
CA SER A 500 23.21 -0.06 -8.82
C SER A 500 23.74 0.39 -7.45
N CYS A 501 24.30 -0.55 -6.69
CA CYS A 501 24.80 -0.32 -5.34
C CYS A 501 26.34 -0.34 -5.25
N SER A 502 27.06 -0.31 -6.38
CA SER A 502 28.53 -0.49 -6.42
C SER A 502 29.29 0.54 -5.58
N ASP A 503 28.81 1.77 -5.56
CA ASP A 503 29.50 2.92 -4.97
C ASP A 503 28.98 3.25 -3.57
N LEU A 504 27.97 2.52 -3.10
CA LEU A 504 27.33 2.75 -1.80
C LEU A 504 27.98 1.92 -0.70
N ARG A 505 28.19 2.56 0.46
CA ARG A 505 28.57 1.88 1.71
C ARG A 505 27.41 1.94 2.68
N PHE A 506 26.84 0.80 3.02
CA PHE A 506 25.67 0.70 3.88
C PHE A 506 26.04 0.82 5.36
N SER A 507 25.24 1.57 6.12
CA SER A 507 25.41 1.72 7.57
C SER A 507 24.82 0.54 8.36
N GLY A 508 23.90 -0.21 7.74
CA GLY A 508 23.13 -1.25 8.40
C GLY A 508 22.25 -2.01 7.41
N LEU A 509 21.71 -3.13 7.89
CA LEU A 509 20.88 -4.06 7.14
C LEU A 509 19.52 -4.23 7.84
N LEU A 510 18.44 -4.17 7.07
CA LEU A 510 17.09 -4.47 7.50
C LEU A 510 16.53 -5.68 6.75
N LEU A 511 16.35 -6.78 7.48
CA LEU A 511 15.68 -7.99 7.00
C LEU A 511 14.33 -8.12 7.70
N TYR A 512 13.24 -8.09 6.93
CA TYR A 512 11.89 -8.24 7.46
C TYR A 512 11.00 -8.97 6.46
N LEU A 513 10.60 -10.20 6.80
CA LEU A 513 9.76 -11.07 5.95
C LEU A 513 10.32 -11.20 4.52
N CYS A 514 11.65 -11.39 4.40
CA CYS A 514 12.32 -11.49 3.10
C CYS A 514 12.04 -12.83 2.41
N ASP A 515 12.28 -12.86 1.11
CA ASP A 515 12.16 -14.09 0.33
C ASP A 515 13.28 -15.08 0.69
N SER A 516 13.06 -16.36 0.36
CA SER A 516 14.04 -17.43 0.60
C SER A 516 15.34 -17.30 -0.18
N PHE A 517 15.43 -16.35 -1.12
CA PHE A 517 16.63 -16.06 -1.90
C PHE A 517 17.70 -15.26 -1.15
N VAL A 518 17.37 -14.71 0.03
CA VAL A 518 18.36 -14.01 0.86
C VAL A 518 19.35 -15.01 1.45
N GLY A 519 20.51 -15.15 0.81
CA GLY A 519 21.62 -15.97 1.25
C GLY A 519 22.91 -15.19 1.49
N ALA A 520 23.91 -15.84 2.08
CA ALA A 520 25.23 -15.24 2.32
C ALA A 520 25.91 -14.76 1.02
N GLY A 521 25.70 -15.46 -0.10
CA GLY A 521 26.22 -15.04 -1.41
C GLY A 521 25.62 -13.74 -1.92
N PHE A 522 24.33 -13.51 -1.66
CA PHE A 522 23.64 -12.26 -2.00
C PHE A 522 24.16 -11.11 -1.12
N LEU A 523 24.22 -11.29 0.19
CA LEU A 523 24.65 -10.22 1.11
C LEU A 523 26.11 -9.79 0.92
N LYS A 524 26.98 -10.69 0.43
CA LYS A 524 28.39 -10.40 0.10
C LYS A 524 28.56 -9.39 -1.05
N GLN A 525 27.51 -9.12 -1.82
CA GLN A 525 27.55 -8.15 -2.92
C GLN A 525 27.53 -6.69 -2.42
N PHE A 526 27.19 -6.47 -1.15
CA PHE A 526 27.04 -5.15 -0.56
C PHE A 526 28.19 -4.83 0.39
N HIS A 527 28.66 -3.57 0.35
CA HIS A 527 29.73 -3.09 1.21
C HIS A 527 29.14 -2.40 2.43
N PHE A 528 29.46 -2.88 3.63
CA PHE A 528 29.00 -2.28 4.88
C PHE A 528 30.12 -1.45 5.53
N LEU A 529 29.76 -0.36 6.20
CA LEU A 529 30.68 0.43 6.99
C LEU A 529 31.23 -0.39 8.17
N THR A 530 32.55 -0.44 8.27
CA THR A 530 33.25 -0.92 9.47
C THR A 530 33.32 0.20 10.50
N GLY A 531 32.53 0.14 11.56
CA GLY A 531 32.49 1.16 12.62
C GLY A 531 32.75 0.58 14.01
N ASN A 532 33.53 1.28 14.85
CA ASN A 532 34.02 0.92 16.19
C ASN A 532 32.96 0.71 17.31
N HIS A 533 31.70 0.51 16.96
CA HIS A 533 30.62 0.13 17.87
C HIS A 533 29.77 -0.96 17.23
N VAL A 534 30.29 -2.19 17.22
CA VAL A 534 29.62 -3.37 16.64
C VAL A 534 28.95 -4.17 17.76
N LEU A 535 27.61 -4.23 17.74
CA LEU A 535 26.86 -5.30 18.39
C LEU A 535 26.80 -6.47 17.39
N SER A 536 27.62 -7.50 17.64
CA SER A 536 27.70 -8.74 16.83
C SER A 536 26.56 -9.71 17.18
N PRO A 537 25.95 -10.40 16.20
CA PRO A 537 25.30 -11.67 16.45
C PRO A 537 26.12 -12.82 15.85
N VAL A 538 26.60 -13.71 16.71
CA VAL A 538 26.97 -15.09 16.37
C VAL A 538 25.86 -15.98 16.90
N LEU A 539 25.22 -16.74 16.02
CA LEU A 539 24.45 -17.93 16.40
C LEU A 539 25.45 -19.07 16.65
N SER A 540 25.65 -19.43 17.92
CA SER A 540 26.12 -20.77 18.29
C SER A 540 25.60 -21.10 19.70
N GLU A 541 24.79 -22.16 19.79
CA GLU A 541 24.57 -22.89 21.05
C GLU A 541 25.94 -23.31 21.61
N ASP A 542 26.38 -22.74 22.74
CA ASP A 542 26.45 -23.43 24.03
C ASP A 542 27.24 -22.60 25.10
N ARG A 543 26.85 -22.80 26.37
CA ARG A 543 27.57 -22.53 27.64
C ARG A 543 27.73 -21.12 28.25
N THR A 544 26.90 -20.89 29.28
CA THR A 544 27.21 -20.45 30.66
C THR A 544 28.27 -19.34 30.94
N SER A 545 27.84 -18.08 31.07
CA SER A 545 28.38 -17.05 32.02
C SER A 545 27.51 -15.75 32.01
N PRO A 546 27.49 -14.90 33.08
CA PRO A 546 26.56 -13.75 33.24
C PRO A 546 27.24 -12.36 32.99
N PRO A 547 26.59 -11.18 33.14
CA PRO A 547 25.73 -10.54 32.14
C PRO A 547 26.06 -9.05 31.77
N ARG A 548 25.57 -8.61 30.58
CA ARG A 548 25.23 -7.22 30.08
C ARG A 548 26.36 -6.29 29.55
N PRO A 549 26.06 -5.35 28.60
CA PRO A 549 24.75 -4.92 28.09
C PRO A 549 24.55 -5.27 26.60
N TYR A 550 23.59 -6.14 26.33
CA TYR A 550 23.08 -6.40 24.98
C TYR A 550 21.55 -6.41 25.07
N LEU A 551 20.87 -5.74 24.13
CA LEU A 551 19.47 -5.97 23.83
C LEU A 551 19.40 -6.60 22.43
N PRO A 552 19.51 -7.95 22.33
CA PRO A 552 19.08 -8.63 21.12
C PRO A 552 17.61 -8.27 20.89
N MET A 553 17.21 -7.93 19.65
CA MET A 553 15.79 -7.78 19.31
C MET A 553 14.99 -9.07 19.55
N ASP A 554 15.67 -10.23 19.61
CA ASP A 554 15.08 -11.51 20.06
C ASP A 554 14.61 -11.46 21.53
N LYS A 555 14.99 -10.41 22.27
CA LYS A 555 14.55 -10.08 23.62
C LYS A 555 13.82 -8.73 23.68
N LEU A 556 13.16 -8.30 22.61
CA LEU A 556 12.23 -7.18 22.66
C LEU A 556 10.81 -7.69 22.47
N ARG A 557 10.00 -7.52 23.53
CA ARG A 557 8.60 -7.92 23.53
C ARG A 557 7.76 -6.71 23.18
N LEU A 558 6.98 -6.80 22.11
CA LEU A 558 5.98 -5.78 21.79
C LEU A 558 4.87 -5.84 22.84
N ARG A 559 4.37 -4.67 23.26
CA ARG A 559 3.31 -4.57 24.29
C ARG A 559 1.93 -4.91 23.73
N GLU A 560 1.80 -6.07 23.11
CA GLU A 560 0.54 -6.59 22.59
C GLU A 560 -0.16 -7.49 23.61
N ARG A 561 -1.50 -7.48 23.61
CA ARG A 561 -2.31 -8.53 24.25
C ARG A 561 -2.91 -9.39 23.14
N SER A 562 -2.47 -10.64 23.07
CA SER A 562 -3.29 -11.73 22.52
C SER A 562 -3.33 -12.87 23.54
N LYS A 563 -4.53 -13.36 23.85
CA LYS A 563 -4.69 -14.75 24.30
C LYS A 563 -4.08 -15.61 23.19
N PRO A 564 -3.30 -16.66 23.50
CA PRO A 564 -3.08 -17.69 22.48
C PRO A 564 -4.47 -18.15 22.01
N LEU A 565 -4.69 -18.20 20.71
CA LEU A 565 -5.72 -19.08 20.17
C LEU A 565 -5.28 -20.49 20.58
N GLY A 566 -5.82 -20.98 21.69
CA GLY A 566 -5.71 -22.37 22.07
C GLY A 566 -6.55 -23.16 21.08
N LEU A 567 -5.91 -23.68 20.03
CA LEU A 567 -6.41 -24.86 19.37
C LEU A 567 -6.09 -26.02 20.32
N ASP A 568 -7.12 -26.53 20.99
CA ASP A 568 -7.03 -27.77 21.77
C ASP A 568 -6.64 -28.91 20.83
N LEU A 569 -5.36 -29.25 20.83
CA LEU A 569 -4.85 -30.47 20.19
C LEU A 569 -5.12 -31.63 21.15
N GLY A 570 -6.22 -32.35 20.92
CA GLY A 570 -6.42 -33.68 21.52
C GLY A 570 -5.33 -34.66 21.03
N PRO A 571 -4.92 -35.65 21.86
CA PRO A 571 -3.83 -36.55 21.49
C PRO A 571 -4.34 -37.61 20.52
N LEU A 572 -3.65 -37.80 19.39
CA LEU A 572 -3.81 -38.96 18.51
C LEU A 572 -2.45 -39.67 18.31
N PRO A 573 -2.49 -40.99 18.07
CA PRO A 573 -1.50 -41.92 18.59
C PRO A 573 -0.26 -42.05 17.70
N SER A 574 0.83 -42.39 18.37
CA SER A 574 2.11 -42.82 17.84
C SER A 574 1.99 -44.05 16.93
N THR A 575 2.55 -44.01 15.72
CA THR A 575 3.35 -45.11 15.13
C THR A 575 3.92 -44.71 13.77
N CYS A 576 5.15 -45.18 13.50
CA CYS A 576 5.95 -45.14 12.28
C CYS A 576 6.95 -43.97 12.09
N ALA A 577 8.23 -44.34 12.17
CA ALA A 577 9.45 -43.54 12.05
C ALA A 577 10.00 -43.53 10.58
N PRO A 578 11.19 -42.99 10.29
CA PRO A 578 11.38 -41.66 9.74
C PRO A 578 11.88 -41.69 8.28
N ARG A 579 11.33 -40.81 7.44
CA ARG A 579 12.03 -40.29 6.26
C ARG A 579 12.18 -38.80 6.46
N GLN A 580 13.42 -38.32 6.54
CA GLN A 580 13.73 -36.90 6.69
C GLN A 580 13.14 -36.09 5.52
N PRO A 581 12.38 -35.03 5.79
CA PRO A 581 12.28 -33.88 4.92
C PRO A 581 13.00 -32.70 5.57
N VAL A 582 13.71 -31.95 4.74
CA VAL A 582 14.30 -30.65 5.04
C VAL A 582 13.20 -29.71 5.55
N CYS A 583 13.27 -29.32 6.82
CA CYS A 583 12.28 -28.45 7.46
C CYS A 583 12.29 -27.04 6.85
N PRO A 584 11.15 -26.53 6.36
CA PRO A 584 10.92 -25.09 6.26
C PRO A 584 10.63 -24.57 7.67
N LEU A 585 11.41 -23.60 8.14
CA LEU A 585 11.21 -22.98 9.45
C LEU A 585 9.85 -22.25 9.47
N PHE A 586 8.94 -22.80 10.25
CA PHE A 586 7.58 -22.33 10.45
C PHE A 586 7.49 -20.96 11.13
N TRP A 587 6.36 -20.32 10.84
CA TRP A 587 5.86 -19.02 11.27
C TRP A 587 5.90 -18.73 12.76
N GLY A 588 6.19 -17.47 13.08
CA GLY A 588 6.13 -16.93 14.43
C GLY A 588 4.72 -16.94 15.00
N SER A 589 4.50 -17.80 15.99
CA SER A 589 3.36 -17.74 16.88
C SER A 589 3.40 -16.45 17.72
N GLY A 590 2.63 -15.44 17.32
CA GLY A 590 1.91 -14.49 18.17
C GLY A 590 2.62 -13.63 19.23
N ARG A 591 3.95 -13.67 19.46
CA ARG A 591 4.61 -12.84 20.50
C ARG A 591 6.04 -12.38 20.23
N TYR A 592 6.68 -12.81 19.14
CA TYR A 592 8.07 -12.49 18.82
C TYR A 592 8.21 -12.17 17.33
N PHE A 593 8.89 -11.07 17.02
CA PHE A 593 9.27 -10.71 15.66
C PHE A 593 10.77 -10.96 15.52
N HIS A 594 11.16 -11.74 14.52
CA HIS A 594 12.56 -11.82 14.13
C HIS A 594 12.88 -10.63 13.23
N LEU A 595 13.42 -9.58 13.83
CA LEU A 595 14.02 -8.46 13.12
C LEU A 595 15.54 -8.62 13.29
N VAL A 596 16.22 -9.06 12.24
CA VAL A 596 17.67 -9.27 12.28
C VAL A 596 18.36 -8.00 11.80
N PHE A 597 19.00 -7.30 12.71
CA PHE A 597 19.99 -6.27 12.38
C PHE A 597 21.37 -6.92 12.41
N LEU A 598 22.03 -7.03 11.25
CA LEU A 598 23.43 -7.46 11.19
C LEU A 598 24.32 -6.22 11.14
N PHE A 599 25.24 -6.13 12.09
CA PHE A 599 26.37 -5.19 12.06
C PHE A 599 27.65 -5.97 11.74
N PRO A 600 28.55 -5.45 10.89
CA PRO A 600 29.69 -6.23 10.36
C PRO A 600 30.71 -6.59 11.46
N PRO A 601 31.36 -7.77 11.40
CA PRO A 601 32.32 -8.23 12.41
C PRO A 601 33.69 -7.54 12.28
N ASN A 602 34.41 -7.40 13.40
CA ASN A 602 35.76 -6.83 13.48
C ASN A 602 36.85 -7.94 13.37
N PRO A 603 37.91 -7.80 12.55
CA PRO A 603 38.98 -8.78 12.47
C PRO A 603 40.19 -8.38 13.33
N LEU A 604 40.06 -8.39 14.66
CA LEU A 604 41.24 -8.25 15.54
C LEU A 604 41.07 -9.07 16.82
N HIS A 605 41.61 -10.29 16.82
CA HIS A 605 42.25 -10.88 18.00
C HIS A 605 43.23 -11.97 17.56
N GLN A 606 44.52 -11.66 17.59
CA GLN A 606 45.55 -12.67 17.81
C GLN A 606 46.33 -12.32 19.09
N SER A 607 46.30 -13.29 20.00
CA SER A 607 47.19 -13.62 21.11
C SER A 607 47.20 -12.82 22.44
N PRO A 608 47.33 -13.51 23.61
CA PRO A 608 47.21 -12.96 24.96
C PRO A 608 48.57 -12.80 25.68
N GLY A 609 48.66 -11.94 26.69
CA GLY A 609 49.85 -11.87 27.54
C GLY A 609 49.81 -10.86 28.70
N LEU A 610 49.43 -11.39 29.87
CA LEU A 610 49.83 -11.02 31.24
C LEU A 610 49.28 -9.74 31.93
N PRO A 611 49.08 -9.80 33.28
CA PRO A 611 48.30 -8.83 34.06
C PRO A 611 49.20 -7.82 34.77
N LEU A 612 48.69 -6.62 35.07
CA LEU A 612 49.25 -5.76 36.11
C LEU A 612 48.17 -4.85 36.73
N GLU A 613 47.89 -5.19 37.98
CA GLU A 613 47.49 -4.38 39.14
C GLU A 613 47.11 -2.91 38.94
N ALA A 614 45.90 -2.57 39.41
CA ALA A 614 45.55 -1.25 39.93
C ALA A 614 46.36 -0.98 41.23
N PRO A 615 46.61 0.28 41.65
CA PRO A 615 45.61 1.04 42.43
C PRO A 615 45.79 2.59 42.30
N PRO A 616 45.31 3.45 43.23
CA PRO A 616 43.96 4.04 43.22
C PRO A 616 43.94 5.58 43.27
N PHE A 617 42.92 6.22 42.71
CA PHE A 617 42.03 7.24 43.33
C PHE A 617 40.97 7.71 42.32
#